data_AF-A0A7T1AL37-F1
#
_entry.id   AF-A0A7T1AL37-F1
#
_cell.length_a   1.000
_cell.length_b   1.000
_cell.length_c   1.000
_cell.angle_alpha   90.00
_cell.angle_beta   90.00
_cell.angle_gamma   90.00
#
_symmetry.space_group_name_H-M   'P 1'
#
loop_
_entity.id
_entity.type
_entity.pdbx_description
1 polymer ?
#
loop_
_entity_poly.entity_id
_entity_poly.type
_entity_poly.pdbx_seq_one_letter_code
_entity_poly.pdbx_strand_id
1 'polypeptide(L)'
;MSSIGYSKYIVELRNEMLTLKDLNYAYNSVIEEIIIETKRFLTALAKIASVGERNFTFEYNNISFSISHDNRGVYTCSYSFQSDDKDIAQIVKDTQCSSDVAVQIYILKNSEEIIKKCIEVVRKICSEIHQQVEVLSKFAN
;
A
#
# COMPACT_ATOMS: atom_id res chain seq x y z
N MET A 1 8.71 -14.72 -12.52
CA MET A 1 9.72 -14.20 -11.56
C MET A 1 9.02 -14.04 -10.22
N SER A 2 9.49 -14.78 -9.20
CA SER A 2 8.77 -15.12 -7.97
C SER A 2 8.61 -13.94 -7.00
N SER A 3 7.47 -13.90 -6.29
CA SER A 3 7.11 -12.96 -5.21
C SER A 3 8.04 -12.94 -3.98
N ILE A 4 9.14 -13.69 -4.03
CA ILE A 4 10.13 -13.85 -2.95
C ILE A 4 10.99 -12.59 -2.76
N GLY A 5 11.12 -11.73 -3.79
CA GLY A 5 12.03 -10.58 -3.78
C GLY A 5 11.75 -9.59 -2.64
N TYR A 6 10.51 -9.10 -2.51
CA TYR A 6 10.18 -8.02 -1.58
C TYR A 6 10.32 -8.41 -0.10
N SER A 7 10.04 -9.67 0.26
CA SER A 7 10.18 -10.12 1.66
C SER A 7 11.64 -10.18 2.13
N LYS A 8 12.57 -10.50 1.23
CA LYS A 8 14.01 -10.60 1.54
C LYS A 8 14.61 -9.23 1.84
N TYR A 9 14.29 -8.23 1.01
CA TYR A 9 14.78 -6.86 1.20
C TYR A 9 14.29 -6.23 2.50
N ILE A 10 13.08 -6.56 2.96
CA ILE A 10 12.53 -6.02 4.23
C ILE A 10 13.19 -6.65 5.46
N VAL A 11 13.53 -7.95 5.39
CA VAL A 11 14.30 -8.60 6.47
C VAL A 11 15.72 -8.06 6.52
N GLU A 12 16.35 -7.81 5.37
CA GLU A 12 17.65 -7.15 5.28
C GLU A 12 17.58 -5.72 5.85
N LEU A 13 16.59 -4.91 5.47
CA LEU A 13 16.38 -3.56 6.03
C LEU A 13 16.17 -3.57 7.55
N ARG A 14 15.42 -4.54 8.09
CA ARG A 14 15.22 -4.69 9.53
C ARG A 14 16.53 -4.98 10.25
N ASN A 15 17.34 -5.89 9.71
CA ASN A 15 18.61 -6.25 10.31
C ASN A 15 19.59 -5.08 10.24
N GLU A 16 19.59 -4.32 9.14
CA GLU A 16 20.33 -3.07 9.03
C GLU A 16 19.85 -2.06 10.07
N MET A 17 18.55 -1.81 10.24
CA MET A 17 18.03 -0.90 11.28
C MET A 17 18.48 -1.30 12.70
N LEU A 18 18.46 -2.59 13.03
CA LEU A 18 18.92 -3.09 14.33
C LEU A 18 20.42 -2.85 14.54
N THR A 19 21.21 -2.92 13.47
CA THR A 19 22.67 -2.66 13.49
C THR A 19 22.98 -1.16 13.56
N LEU A 20 22.13 -0.32 12.97
CA LEU A 20 22.31 1.13 12.88
C LEU A 20 21.80 1.89 14.11
N LYS A 21 21.02 1.24 14.98
CA LYS A 21 20.65 1.77 16.30
C LYS A 21 21.88 2.07 17.18
N ASP A 22 23.00 1.37 16.94
CA ASP A 22 24.28 1.62 17.63
C ASP A 22 25.05 2.82 17.03
N LEU A 23 24.62 3.37 15.88
CA LEU A 23 25.25 4.50 15.18
C LEU A 23 24.19 5.49 14.65
N ASN A 24 23.85 6.48 15.49
CA ASN A 24 22.74 7.44 15.36
C ASN A 24 22.55 8.12 13.98
N TYR A 25 23.59 8.21 13.14
CA TYR A 25 23.52 8.83 11.81
C TYR A 25 22.86 7.94 10.74
N ALA A 26 22.95 6.62 10.89
CA ALA A 26 22.48 5.69 9.88
C ALA A 26 21.01 5.29 10.08
N TYR A 27 20.49 5.39 11.30
CA TYR A 27 19.06 5.22 11.60
C TYR A 27 18.17 6.17 10.79
N ASN A 28 18.55 7.45 10.68
CA ASN A 28 17.81 8.44 9.90
C ASN A 28 17.80 8.11 8.40
N SER A 29 18.92 7.61 7.86
CA SER A 29 19.01 7.20 6.45
C SER A 29 18.03 6.07 6.13
N VAL A 30 17.86 5.11 7.03
CA VAL A 30 16.91 3.99 6.79
C VAL A 30 15.46 4.45 6.91
N ILE A 31 15.15 5.36 7.82
CA ILE A 31 13.80 5.95 7.88
C ILE A 31 13.47 6.66 6.55
N GLU A 32 14.40 7.43 6.00
CA GLU A 32 14.22 8.08 4.70
C GLU A 32 13.98 7.06 3.58
N GLU A 33 14.73 5.96 3.57
CA GLU A 33 14.56 4.89 2.59
C GLU A 33 13.18 4.20 2.71
N ILE A 34 12.73 3.90 3.93
CA ILE A 34 11.38 3.37 4.18
C ILE A 34 10.31 4.31 3.61
N ILE A 35 10.47 5.61 3.82
CA ILE A 35 9.53 6.62 3.31
C ILE A 35 9.53 6.66 1.78
N ILE A 36 10.70 6.61 1.15
CA ILE A 36 10.84 6.60 -0.31
C ILE A 36 10.22 5.35 -0.91
N GLU A 37 10.54 4.17 -0.37
CA GLU A 37 10.03 2.90 -0.87
C GLU A 37 8.52 2.77 -0.69
N THR A 38 7.98 3.25 0.44
CA THR A 38 6.53 3.25 0.64
C THR A 38 5.83 4.17 -0.35
N LYS A 39 6.37 5.37 -0.63
CA LYS A 39 5.84 6.27 -1.66
C LYS A 39 5.88 5.64 -3.05
N ARG A 40 6.97 4.94 -3.41
CA ARG A 40 7.10 4.22 -4.68
C ARG A 40 6.05 3.12 -4.80
N PHE A 41 5.89 2.31 -3.76
CA PHE A 41 4.87 1.26 -3.70
C PHE A 41 3.46 1.82 -3.90
N LEU A 42 3.07 2.83 -3.14
CA LEU A 42 1.72 3.44 -3.23
C LEU A 42 1.47 4.06 -4.62
N THR A 43 2.48 4.69 -5.21
CA THR A 43 2.39 5.23 -6.57
C THR A 43 2.21 4.12 -7.61
N ALA A 44 2.95 3.02 -7.49
CA ALA A 44 2.81 1.87 -8.38
C ALA A 44 1.43 1.21 -8.25
N LEU A 45 0.96 1.06 -7.00
CA LEU A 45 -0.36 0.52 -6.70
C LEU A 45 -1.48 1.35 -7.31
N ALA A 46 -1.42 2.68 -7.16
CA ALA A 46 -2.39 3.61 -7.77
C ALA A 46 -2.45 3.46 -9.30
N LYS A 47 -1.29 3.34 -9.95
CA LYS A 47 -1.20 3.18 -11.41
C LYS A 47 -1.79 1.84 -11.88
N ILE A 48 -1.40 0.73 -11.25
CA ILE A 48 -1.85 -0.61 -11.64
C ILE A 48 -3.35 -0.77 -11.42
N ALA A 49 -3.87 -0.19 -10.34
CA ALA A 49 -5.27 -0.35 -9.97
C ALA A 49 -6.19 0.70 -10.59
N SER A 50 -5.68 1.57 -11.46
CA SER A 50 -6.49 2.53 -12.21
C SER A 50 -7.51 1.79 -13.10
N VAL A 51 -8.79 1.87 -12.74
CA VAL A 51 -9.92 1.33 -13.52
C VAL A 51 -10.73 2.49 -14.10
N GLY A 52 -10.19 3.10 -15.16
CA GLY A 52 -10.76 4.34 -15.71
C GLY A 52 -10.73 5.50 -14.71
N GLU A 53 -11.67 6.43 -14.86
CA GLU A 53 -11.79 7.66 -14.04
C GLU A 53 -12.55 7.44 -12.72
N ARG A 54 -12.36 6.28 -12.06
CA ARG A 54 -13.08 5.95 -10.83
C ARG A 54 -12.17 5.95 -9.62
N ASN A 55 -12.56 6.76 -8.63
CA ASN A 55 -12.00 6.67 -7.28
C ASN A 55 -12.60 5.43 -6.59
N PHE A 56 -11.80 4.72 -5.82
CA PHE A 56 -12.29 3.61 -4.99
C PHE A 56 -11.42 3.43 -3.76
N THR A 57 -11.99 2.75 -2.77
CA THR A 57 -11.31 2.42 -1.53
C THR A 57 -11.28 0.91 -1.34
N PHE A 58 -10.27 0.43 -0.62
CA PHE A 58 -10.21 -0.95 -0.15
C PHE A 58 -9.48 -1.01 1.19
N GLU A 59 -9.73 -2.05 1.95
CA GLU A 59 -9.15 -2.21 3.29
C GLU A 59 -8.29 -3.47 3.35
N TYR A 60 -7.17 -3.37 4.06
CA TYR A 60 -6.33 -4.49 4.47
C TYR A 60 -5.91 -4.27 5.92
N ASN A 61 -6.37 -5.16 6.82
CA ASN A 61 -6.05 -5.18 8.25
C ASN A 61 -6.00 -3.78 8.90
N ASN A 62 -7.17 -3.16 9.07
CA ASN A 62 -7.38 -1.83 9.68
C ASN A 62 -6.68 -0.65 8.98
N ILE A 63 -6.04 -0.88 7.83
CA ILE A 63 -5.55 0.17 6.95
C ILE A 63 -6.51 0.29 5.78
N SER A 64 -7.10 1.48 5.66
CA SER A 64 -7.91 1.86 4.50
C SER A 64 -7.02 2.55 3.48
N PHE A 65 -7.10 2.08 2.24
CA PHE A 65 -6.42 2.64 1.08
C PHE A 65 -7.44 3.30 0.17
N SER A 66 -7.15 4.53 -0.26
CA SER A 66 -7.97 5.29 -1.19
C SER A 66 -7.17 5.55 -2.46
N ILE A 67 -7.67 5.06 -3.58
CA ILE A 67 -7.11 5.33 -4.90
C ILE A 67 -7.99 6.39 -5.57
N SER A 68 -7.36 7.52 -5.88
CA SER A 68 -8.00 8.64 -6.55
C SER A 68 -7.19 9.12 -7.73
N HIS A 69 -7.83 9.85 -8.62
CA HIS A 69 -7.17 10.52 -9.73
C HIS A 69 -7.57 11.99 -9.74
N ASP A 70 -6.63 12.87 -10.09
CA ASP A 70 -6.93 14.28 -10.29
C ASP A 70 -7.33 14.58 -11.74
N ASN A 71 -7.80 15.79 -12.00
CA ASN A 71 -8.21 16.25 -13.34
C ASN A 71 -7.06 16.27 -14.37
N ARG A 72 -5.82 15.98 -13.95
CA ARG A 72 -4.64 15.88 -14.82
C ARG A 72 -4.29 14.42 -15.13
N GLY A 73 -5.10 13.46 -14.68
CA GLY A 73 -4.86 12.03 -14.84
C GLY A 73 -3.77 11.50 -13.91
N VAL A 74 -3.42 12.23 -12.83
CA VAL A 74 -2.44 11.76 -11.84
C VAL A 74 -3.16 10.88 -10.82
N TYR A 75 -2.83 9.59 -10.83
CA TYR A 75 -3.32 8.62 -9.85
C TYR A 75 -2.52 8.71 -8.55
N THR A 76 -3.23 8.77 -7.43
CA THR A 76 -2.70 8.80 -6.09
C THR A 76 -3.30 7.68 -5.25
N CYS A 77 -2.48 7.06 -4.40
CA CYS A 77 -2.94 6.16 -3.37
C CYS A 77 -2.59 6.79 -2.01
N SER A 78 -3.61 7.12 -1.23
CA SER A 78 -3.46 7.52 0.17
C SER A 78 -3.90 6.37 1.07
N TYR A 79 -3.41 6.39 2.31
CA TYR A 79 -3.82 5.42 3.33
C TYR A 79 -4.13 6.11 4.65
N SER A 80 -4.98 5.48 5.44
CA SER A 80 -5.30 5.86 6.81
C SER A 80 -5.39 4.61 7.67
N PHE A 81 -4.96 4.70 8.93
CA PHE A 81 -4.97 3.60 9.88
C PHE A 81 -5.49 4.07 11.23
N GLN A 82 -6.05 3.16 12.02
CA GLN A 82 -6.40 3.43 13.41
C GLN A 82 -5.16 3.27 14.30
N SER A 83 -4.93 4.21 15.20
CA SER A 83 -3.71 4.31 15.99
C SER A 83 -3.55 3.22 17.05
N ASP A 84 -4.61 2.47 17.37
CA ASP A 84 -4.64 1.35 18.31
C ASP A 84 -4.44 -0.02 17.66
N ASP A 85 -4.04 -0.05 16.37
CA ASP A 85 -3.73 -1.30 15.69
C ASP A 85 -2.58 -2.05 16.38
N LYS A 86 -2.83 -3.32 16.74
CA LYS A 86 -1.90 -4.14 17.53
C LYS A 86 -0.63 -4.47 16.77
N ASP A 87 -0.71 -4.66 15.45
CA ASP A 87 0.46 -4.96 14.63
C ASP A 87 1.35 -3.71 14.49
N ILE A 88 0.74 -2.54 14.29
CA ILE A 88 1.47 -1.26 14.26
C ILE A 88 2.10 -0.97 15.63
N ALA A 89 1.35 -1.15 16.73
CA ALA A 89 1.87 -0.97 18.08
C ALA A 89 3.05 -1.91 18.38
N GLN A 90 3.00 -3.14 17.88
CA GLN A 90 4.10 -4.09 18.03
C GLN A 90 5.34 -3.65 17.23
N ILE A 91 5.16 -3.15 16.00
CA ILE A 91 6.27 -2.59 15.21
C ILE A 91 6.90 -1.39 15.94
N VAL A 92 6.09 -0.45 16.44
CA VAL A 92 6.58 0.69 17.24
C VAL A 92 7.41 0.22 18.43
N LYS A 93 6.96 -0.82 19.14
CA LYS A 93 7.70 -1.37 20.28
C LYS A 93 9.03 -2.00 19.87
N ASP A 94 9.06 -2.71 18.75
CA ASP A 94 10.25 -3.44 18.28
C ASP A 94 11.30 -2.52 17.65
N THR A 95 10.88 -1.48 16.94
CA THR A 95 11.76 -0.58 16.19
C THR A 95 12.01 0.74 16.89
N GLN A 96 11.19 1.11 17.88
CA GLN A 96 11.20 2.41 18.54
C GLN A 96 11.01 3.60 17.58
N CYS A 97 10.39 3.37 16.41
CA CYS A 97 10.06 4.42 15.46
C CYS A 97 8.68 5.06 15.76
N SER A 98 8.36 6.16 15.08
CA SER A 98 7.02 6.76 15.18
C SER A 98 5.95 5.84 14.58
N SER A 99 4.68 6.02 14.98
CA SER A 99 3.55 5.32 14.39
C SER A 99 3.49 5.45 12.87
N ASP A 100 3.86 6.62 12.34
CA ASP A 100 3.88 6.89 10.90
C ASP A 100 4.95 6.08 10.17
N VAL A 101 6.11 5.84 10.77
CA VAL A 101 7.13 4.96 10.18
C VAL A 101 6.71 3.50 10.36
N ALA A 102 6.10 3.14 11.49
CA ALA A 102 5.64 1.79 11.75
C ALA A 102 4.56 1.32 10.76
N VAL A 103 3.60 2.18 10.40
CA VAL A 103 2.60 1.85 9.36
C VAL A 103 3.24 1.70 7.99
N GLN A 104 4.27 2.49 7.66
CA GLN A 104 4.99 2.36 6.39
C GLN A 104 5.77 1.04 6.32
N ILE A 105 6.42 0.63 7.41
CA ILE A 105 7.03 -0.70 7.54
C ILE A 105 5.98 -1.80 7.36
N TYR A 106 4.81 -1.65 8.00
CA TYR A 106 3.72 -2.62 7.87
C TYR A 106 3.24 -2.75 6.42
N ILE A 107 3.02 -1.62 5.73
CA ILE A 107 2.59 -1.59 4.33
C ILE A 107 3.61 -2.32 3.45
N LEU A 108 4.90 -2.01 3.60
CA LEU A 108 5.95 -2.68 2.83
C LEU A 108 5.98 -4.18 3.10
N LYS A 109 5.92 -4.58 4.39
CA LYS A 109 5.95 -5.99 4.81
C LYS A 109 4.77 -6.80 4.26
N ASN A 110 3.62 -6.16 4.07
CA ASN A 110 2.39 -6.78 3.59
C ASN A 110 2.05 -6.43 2.13
N SER A 111 3.00 -5.85 1.39
CA SER A 111 2.78 -5.31 0.04
C SER A 111 2.15 -6.32 -0.93
N GLU A 112 2.56 -7.59 -0.88
CA GLU A 112 2.00 -8.66 -1.71
C GLU A 112 0.50 -8.87 -1.45
N GLU A 113 0.11 -8.96 -0.17
CA GLU A 113 -1.29 -9.20 0.22
C GLU A 113 -2.16 -7.97 -0.05
N ILE A 114 -1.61 -6.76 0.16
CA ILE A 114 -2.26 -5.50 -0.20
C ILE A 114 -2.53 -5.45 -1.71
N ILE A 115 -1.56 -5.84 -2.56
CA ILE A 115 -1.76 -5.92 -4.01
C ILE A 115 -2.86 -6.93 -4.35
N LYS A 116 -2.84 -8.14 -3.77
CA LYS A 116 -3.88 -9.15 -4.01
C LYS A 116 -5.26 -8.61 -3.66
N LYS A 117 -5.39 -7.95 -2.52
CA LYS A 117 -6.66 -7.35 -2.07
C LYS A 117 -7.15 -6.25 -3.01
N CYS A 118 -6.24 -5.39 -3.46
CA CYS A 118 -6.55 -4.36 -4.44
C CYS A 118 -7.04 -4.98 -5.76
N ILE A 119 -6.40 -6.06 -6.25
CA ILE A 119 -6.81 -6.77 -7.47
C ILE A 119 -8.21 -7.37 -7.34
N GLU A 120 -8.57 -7.94 -6.18
CA GLU A 120 -9.92 -8.46 -5.94
C GLU A 120 -10.98 -7.38 -6.10
N VAL A 121 -10.75 -6.20 -5.52
CA VAL A 121 -11.68 -5.07 -5.59
C VAL A 121 -11.78 -4.54 -7.02
N VAL A 122 -10.65 -4.38 -7.71
CA VAL A 122 -10.63 -3.99 -9.13
C VAL A 122 -11.42 -4.96 -10.00
N ARG A 123 -11.24 -6.27 -9.83
CA ARG A 123 -11.99 -7.29 -10.57
C ARG A 123 -13.49 -7.18 -10.33
N LYS A 124 -13.90 -6.94 -9.09
CA LYS A 124 -15.32 -6.72 -8.75
C LYS A 124 -15.88 -5.50 -9.46
N ILE A 125 -15.17 -4.37 -9.41
CA ILE A 125 -15.56 -3.13 -10.10
C ILE A 125 -15.70 -3.37 -11.61
N CYS A 126 -14.72 -4.03 -12.24
CA CYS A 126 -14.78 -4.36 -13.67
C CYS A 126 -15.98 -5.26 -14.01
N SER A 127 -16.28 -6.26 -13.17
CA SER A 127 -17.44 -7.13 -13.36
C SER A 127 -18.76 -6.37 -13.28
N GLU A 128 -18.89 -5.45 -12.33
CA GLU A 128 -20.08 -4.59 -12.18
C GLU A 128 -20.25 -3.67 -13.38
N ILE A 129 -19.17 -3.08 -13.90
CA ILE A 129 -19.20 -2.25 -15.12
C ILE A 129 -19.66 -3.09 -16.32
N HIS A 130 -19.12 -4.30 -16.48
CA HIS A 130 -19.50 -5.18 -17.58
C HIS A 130 -21.00 -5.49 -17.57
N GLN A 131 -21.54 -5.86 -16.40
CA GLN A 131 -22.97 -6.11 -16.23
C GLN A 131 -23.84 -4.88 -16.54
N GLN A 132 -23.40 -3.68 -16.11
CA GLN A 132 -24.12 -2.44 -16.40
C GLN A 132 -24.17 -2.15 -17.91
N VAL A 133 -23.05 -2.34 -18.61
CA VAL A 133 -22.97 -2.14 -20.07
C VAL A 133 -23.87 -3.14 -20.81
N GLU A 134 -23.92 -4.40 -20.39
CA GLU A 134 -24.81 -5.42 -20.97
C GLU A 134 -26.30 -5.11 -20.77
N VAL A 135 -26.67 -4.51 -19.65
CA VAL A 135 -28.05 -4.09 -19.41
C VAL A 135 -28.41 -2.90 -20.29
N LEU A 136 -27.54 -1.88 -20.35
CA LEU A 136 -27.78 -0.68 -21.15
C LEU A 136 -27.86 -0.99 -22.66
N SER A 137 -27.06 -1.93 -23.17
CA SER A 137 -27.10 -2.32 -24.58
C SER A 137 -28.42 -2.98 -24.99
N LYS A 138 -29.17 -3.56 -24.05
CA LYS A 138 -30.52 -4.11 -24.28
C LYS A 138 -31.61 -3.06 -24.37
N PHE A 139 -31.38 -1.85 -23.87
CA PHE A 139 -32.30 -0.71 -24.00
C PHE A 139 -32.00 0.18 -25.21
N ALA A 140 -30.82 0.00 -25.81
CA ALA A 140 -30.41 0.72 -27.02
C ALA A 140 -30.79 -0.01 -28.33
N ASN A 141 -31.28 -1.25 -28.22
CA ASN A 141 -31.88 -2.04 -29.30
C ASN A 141 -33.40 -2.11 -29.13
#